data_AF-A0A9P7N675-F1
#
_entry.id   AF-A0A9P7N675-F1
#
_cell.length_a   1.000
_cell.length_b   1.000
_cell.length_c   1.000
_cell.angle_alpha   90.00
_cell.angle_beta   90.00
_cell.angle_gamma   90.00
#
_symmetry.space_group_name_H-M   'P 1'
#
loop_
_entity.id
_entity.type
_entity.pdbx_description
1 polymer ?
#
loop_
_entity_poly.entity_id
_entity_poly.type
_entity_poly.pdbx_seq_one_letter_code
_entity_poly.pdbx_strand_id
1 'polypeptide(L)'
;ADMSSPQDVLPALQDAHTVFLVTNFWETMSAAAELAQAKAVTDAARAARVKHLIFSSLINVTDASGGRLPHVSHFDGKARIEDYIRASGVPATFVQPGVFMTGFFGFIRKAENPDGDGQDKGLVWAMPEGVKEQEAQLPLLDAARDTGLFVKAAMKHFPDTEGTRILAATAYYTPARIVAELAEVTGKKVSYVETPHDRFKSFLPAPAAQEMLENMLLLQGPGYYAGADLQPSLDLLGDDKPITWKEFAEKNKDKWV
;
A
#
# COMPACT_ATOMS: atom_id res chain seq x y z
N ALA A 1 -7.90 -6.00 22.90
CA ALA A 1 -8.89 -6.86 22.22
C ALA A 1 -8.19 -7.56 21.07
N ASP A 2 -8.39 -8.87 20.93
CA ASP A 2 -7.97 -9.61 19.74
C ASP A 2 -9.07 -9.53 18.67
N MET A 3 -8.73 -9.08 17.45
CA MET A 3 -9.70 -9.00 16.34
C MET A 3 -10.22 -10.38 15.90
N SER A 4 -9.54 -11.45 16.30
CA SER A 4 -9.95 -12.83 16.06
C SER A 4 -10.96 -13.34 17.09
N SER A 5 -11.23 -12.58 18.16
CA SER A 5 -12.19 -12.89 19.22
C SER A 5 -13.39 -11.94 19.15
N PRO A 6 -14.56 -12.37 18.63
CA PRO A 6 -15.77 -11.53 18.63
C PRO A 6 -16.18 -11.03 20.02
N GLN A 7 -15.84 -11.78 21.08
CA GLN A 7 -16.12 -11.42 22.48
C GLN A 7 -15.27 -10.24 22.96
N ASP A 8 -14.08 -10.05 22.39
CA ASP A 8 -13.16 -8.97 22.75
C ASP A 8 -13.45 -7.69 21.98
N VAL A 9 -13.96 -7.81 20.75
CA VAL A 9 -14.09 -6.69 19.83
C VAL A 9 -15.26 -5.78 20.21
N LEU A 10 -16.44 -6.33 20.51
CA LEU A 10 -17.61 -5.50 20.82
C LEU A 10 -17.37 -4.53 21.99
N PRO A 11 -16.83 -4.95 23.15
CA PRO A 11 -16.51 -4.02 24.24
C PRO A 11 -15.54 -2.90 23.83
N ALA A 12 -14.60 -3.19 22.93
CA ALA A 12 -13.63 -2.19 22.45
C ALA A 12 -14.26 -1.11 21.55
N LEU A 13 -15.43 -1.38 20.96
CA LEU A 13 -16.14 -0.45 20.07
C LEU A 13 -17.31 0.27 20.75
N GLN A 14 -17.61 -0.05 22.01
CA GLN A 14 -18.67 0.64 22.75
C GLN A 14 -18.41 2.13 22.82
N ASP A 15 -19.46 2.92 22.58
CA ASP A 15 -19.46 4.39 22.57
C ASP A 15 -18.52 5.05 21.54
N ALA A 16 -17.87 4.27 20.67
CA ALA A 16 -17.04 4.81 19.60
C ALA A 16 -17.91 5.44 18.50
N HIS A 17 -17.63 6.72 18.18
CA HIS A 17 -18.22 7.35 17.01
C HIS A 17 -17.65 6.77 15.71
N THR A 18 -16.32 6.73 15.62
CA THR A 18 -15.58 6.28 14.43
C THR A 18 -14.62 5.16 14.81
N VAL A 19 -14.50 4.17 13.94
CA VAL A 19 -13.54 3.06 14.05
C VAL A 19 -12.65 3.05 12.83
N PHE A 20 -11.33 3.03 13.00
CA PHE A 20 -10.38 2.79 11.92
C PHE A 20 -9.88 1.35 11.98
N LEU A 21 -10.20 0.56 10.96
CA LEU A 21 -9.87 -0.86 10.87
C LEU A 21 -8.73 -1.08 9.86
N VAL A 22 -7.68 -1.76 10.33
CA VAL A 22 -6.57 -2.27 9.53
C VAL A 22 -6.40 -3.75 9.84
N THR A 23 -6.29 -4.58 8.81
CA THR A 23 -6.00 -6.02 8.92
C THR A 23 -4.66 -6.36 8.29
N ASN A 24 -3.97 -7.38 8.83
CA ASN A 24 -2.62 -7.75 8.40
C ASN A 24 -2.58 -9.14 7.77
N PHE A 25 -2.74 -9.20 6.44
CA PHE A 25 -2.59 -10.43 5.67
C PHE A 25 -1.28 -11.18 5.96
N TRP A 26 -0.16 -10.46 6.07
CA TRP A 26 1.19 -11.04 6.15
C TRP A 26 1.48 -11.80 7.43
N GLU A 27 0.72 -11.55 8.50
CA GLU A 27 0.87 -12.27 9.77
C GLU A 27 0.44 -13.74 9.65
N THR A 28 -0.59 -14.01 8.85
CA THR A 28 -1.18 -15.36 8.73
C THR A 28 -1.05 -15.95 7.33
N MET A 29 -0.73 -15.12 6.33
CA MET A 29 -0.78 -15.44 4.91
C MET A 29 -2.10 -16.11 4.50
N SER A 30 -3.21 -15.71 5.15
CA SER A 30 -4.53 -16.33 4.98
C SER A 30 -5.60 -15.28 4.78
N ALA A 31 -6.09 -15.18 3.54
CA ALA A 31 -7.21 -14.30 3.20
C ALA A 31 -8.49 -14.68 3.97
N ALA A 32 -8.67 -15.96 4.33
CA ALA A 32 -9.81 -16.42 5.11
C ALA A 32 -9.73 -15.95 6.57
N ALA A 33 -8.54 -16.00 7.18
CA ALA A 33 -8.33 -15.49 8.54
C ALA A 33 -8.52 -13.96 8.58
N GLU A 34 -7.95 -13.26 7.61
CA GLU A 34 -8.09 -11.80 7.50
C GLU A 34 -9.56 -11.38 7.33
N LEU A 35 -10.31 -12.11 6.47
CA LEU A 35 -11.73 -11.87 6.29
C LEU A 35 -12.52 -12.15 7.58
N ALA A 36 -12.19 -13.21 8.32
CA ALA A 36 -12.87 -13.52 9.58
C ALA A 36 -12.68 -12.41 10.63
N GLN A 37 -11.47 -11.86 10.75
CA GLN A 37 -11.19 -10.72 11.62
C GLN A 37 -12.02 -9.48 11.23
N ALA A 38 -12.01 -9.14 9.94
CA ALA A 38 -12.76 -7.98 9.47
C ALA A 38 -14.28 -8.13 9.65
N LYS A 39 -14.81 -9.35 9.44
CA LYS A 39 -16.22 -9.66 9.71
C LYS A 39 -16.56 -9.45 11.18
N ALA A 40 -15.74 -9.97 12.09
CA ALA A 40 -15.94 -9.80 13.53
C ALA A 40 -15.98 -8.31 13.93
N VAL A 41 -15.07 -7.49 13.41
CA VAL A 41 -15.05 -6.04 13.66
C VAL A 41 -16.25 -5.33 13.05
N THR A 42 -16.64 -5.68 11.83
CA THR A 42 -17.79 -5.07 11.14
C THR A 42 -19.10 -5.39 11.87
N ASP A 43 -19.31 -6.65 12.25
CA ASP A 43 -20.49 -7.08 13.00
C ASP A 43 -20.54 -6.42 14.39
N ALA A 44 -19.39 -6.31 15.07
CA ALA A 44 -19.28 -5.60 16.33
C ALA A 44 -19.56 -4.09 16.17
N ALA A 45 -19.05 -3.45 15.12
CA ALA A 45 -19.31 -2.04 14.82
C ALA A 45 -20.81 -1.79 14.59
N ARG A 46 -21.47 -2.70 13.86
CA ARG A 46 -22.91 -2.68 13.66
C ARG A 46 -23.67 -2.81 14.97
N ALA A 47 -23.30 -3.79 15.81
CA ALA A 47 -23.94 -4.02 17.10
C ALA A 47 -23.75 -2.84 18.07
N ALA A 48 -22.56 -2.23 18.08
CA ALA A 48 -22.23 -1.03 18.86
C ALA A 48 -22.82 0.27 18.28
N ARG A 49 -23.44 0.22 17.09
CA ARG A 49 -23.99 1.38 16.37
C ARG A 49 -22.95 2.47 16.08
N VAL A 50 -21.73 2.05 15.77
CA VAL A 50 -20.65 2.92 15.27
C VAL A 50 -21.19 3.76 14.10
N LYS A 51 -20.89 5.06 14.12
CA LYS A 51 -21.41 6.00 13.12
C LYS A 51 -20.61 5.98 11.83
N HIS A 52 -19.32 5.67 11.92
CA HIS A 52 -18.43 5.68 10.77
C HIS A 52 -17.32 4.62 10.91
N LEU A 53 -17.29 3.66 10.00
CA LEU A 53 -16.20 2.70 9.87
C LEU A 53 -15.25 3.14 8.75
N ILE A 54 -13.99 3.37 9.07
CA ILE A 54 -12.95 3.61 8.08
C ILE A 54 -12.16 2.32 7.92
N PHE A 55 -12.11 1.76 6.72
CA PHE A 55 -11.35 0.54 6.45
C PHE A 55 -10.17 0.81 5.53
N SER A 56 -8.99 0.32 5.93
CA SER A 56 -7.80 0.31 5.07
C SER A 56 -7.92 -0.79 4.01
N SER A 57 -8.58 -0.50 2.89
CA SER A 57 -8.85 -1.47 1.82
C SER A 57 -7.78 -1.43 0.72
N LEU A 58 -7.92 -2.30 -0.28
CA LEU A 58 -7.16 -2.28 -1.54
C LEU A 58 -8.12 -2.70 -2.67
N ILE A 59 -7.74 -2.44 -3.92
CA ILE A 59 -8.55 -2.83 -5.09
C ILE A 59 -8.55 -4.36 -5.28
N ASN A 60 -9.52 -4.87 -6.05
CA ASN A 60 -9.44 -6.23 -6.58
C ASN A 60 -8.55 -6.20 -7.83
N VAL A 61 -7.34 -6.75 -7.72
CA VAL A 61 -6.33 -6.77 -8.77
C VAL A 61 -6.65 -7.81 -9.82
N THR A 62 -7.20 -8.96 -9.44
CA THR A 62 -7.68 -9.96 -10.41
C THR A 62 -8.69 -9.32 -11.37
N ASP A 63 -9.68 -8.62 -10.84
CA ASP A 63 -10.70 -7.95 -11.65
C ASP A 63 -10.13 -6.77 -12.44
N ALA A 64 -9.37 -5.89 -11.78
CA ALA A 64 -8.79 -4.71 -12.42
C ALA A 64 -7.84 -5.05 -13.58
N SER A 65 -7.12 -6.18 -13.47
CA SER A 65 -6.20 -6.66 -14.50
C SER A 65 -6.86 -7.52 -15.58
N GLY A 66 -8.18 -7.74 -15.52
CA GLY A 66 -8.89 -8.64 -16.43
C GLY A 66 -8.44 -10.11 -16.31
N GLY A 67 -8.06 -10.54 -15.11
CA GLY A 67 -7.55 -11.88 -14.81
C GLY A 67 -6.07 -12.10 -15.11
N ARG A 68 -5.34 -11.08 -15.56
CA ARG A 68 -3.89 -11.20 -15.89
C ARG A 68 -3.01 -11.39 -14.67
N LEU A 69 -3.39 -10.87 -13.50
CA LEU A 69 -2.64 -10.91 -12.25
C LEU A 69 -3.48 -11.55 -11.13
N PRO A 70 -3.78 -12.87 -11.20
CA PRO A 70 -4.77 -13.49 -10.32
C PRO A 70 -4.24 -13.87 -8.92
N HIS A 71 -2.96 -13.67 -8.63
CA HIS A 71 -2.32 -14.15 -7.40
C HIS A 71 -2.03 -13.05 -6.38
N VAL A 72 -2.51 -11.81 -6.60
CA VAL A 72 -2.33 -10.70 -5.65
C VAL A 72 -3.36 -10.77 -4.50
N SER A 73 -3.28 -11.88 -3.74
CA SER A 73 -4.27 -12.30 -2.74
C SER A 73 -4.49 -11.28 -1.62
N HIS A 74 -3.45 -10.56 -1.19
CA HIS A 74 -3.57 -9.53 -0.16
C HIS A 74 -4.35 -8.28 -0.60
N PHE A 75 -4.40 -8.00 -1.92
CA PHE A 75 -5.27 -6.96 -2.47
C PHE A 75 -6.70 -7.45 -2.58
N ASP A 76 -6.89 -8.58 -3.26
CA ASP A 76 -8.21 -9.16 -3.51
C ASP A 76 -8.92 -9.54 -2.21
N GLY A 77 -8.17 -9.96 -1.19
CA GLY A 77 -8.68 -10.20 0.16
C GLY A 77 -9.29 -8.94 0.79
N LYS A 78 -8.60 -7.80 0.69
CA LYS A 78 -9.10 -6.51 1.19
C LYS A 78 -10.28 -5.99 0.38
N ALA A 79 -10.31 -6.22 -0.94
CA ALA A 79 -11.47 -5.88 -1.75
C ALA A 79 -12.72 -6.66 -1.32
N ARG A 80 -12.57 -7.98 -1.06
CA ARG A 80 -13.68 -8.81 -0.54
C ARG A 80 -14.15 -8.37 0.85
N ILE A 81 -13.25 -7.89 1.70
CA ILE A 81 -13.62 -7.30 3.01
C ILE A 81 -14.42 -6.01 2.80
N GLU A 82 -13.98 -5.15 1.89
CA GLU A 82 -14.72 -3.93 1.53
C GLU A 82 -16.14 -4.26 1.05
N ASP A 83 -16.31 -5.26 0.17
CA ASP A 83 -17.62 -5.70 -0.30
C ASP A 83 -18.51 -6.17 0.86
N TYR A 84 -17.94 -6.90 1.82
CA TYR A 84 -18.66 -7.34 3.01
C TYR A 84 -19.09 -6.14 3.88
N ILE A 85 -18.20 -5.17 4.11
CA ILE A 85 -18.52 -3.95 4.87
C ILE A 85 -19.67 -3.20 4.20
N ARG A 86 -19.62 -3.01 2.87
CA ARG A 86 -20.69 -2.37 2.10
C ARG A 86 -22.03 -3.11 2.27
N ALA A 87 -22.01 -4.43 2.20
CA ALA A 87 -23.21 -5.26 2.34
C ALA A 87 -23.77 -5.28 3.79
N SER A 88 -22.95 -5.00 4.80
CA SER A 88 -23.35 -5.02 6.20
C SER A 88 -24.31 -3.88 6.60
N GLY A 89 -24.33 -2.80 5.83
CA GLY A 89 -25.08 -1.57 6.13
C GLY A 89 -24.44 -0.67 7.19
N VAL A 90 -23.21 -0.95 7.63
CA VAL A 90 -22.43 -0.02 8.46
C VAL A 90 -21.92 1.13 7.58
N PRO A 91 -22.19 2.41 7.91
CA PRO A 91 -21.68 3.53 7.14
C PRO A 91 -20.15 3.53 7.14
N ALA A 92 -19.54 3.53 5.97
CA ALA A 92 -18.11 3.33 5.85
C ALA A 92 -17.44 4.16 4.76
N THR A 93 -16.17 4.51 4.99
CA THR A 93 -15.26 5.10 3.99
C THR A 93 -14.03 4.20 3.85
N PHE A 94 -13.51 4.06 2.64
CA PHE A 94 -12.40 3.15 2.37
C PHE A 94 -11.14 3.95 2.05
N VAL A 95 -10.06 3.74 2.80
CA VAL A 95 -8.76 4.38 2.55
C VAL A 95 -7.85 3.34 1.91
N GLN A 96 -7.38 3.61 0.69
CA GLN A 96 -6.53 2.69 -0.06
C GLN A 96 -5.08 3.19 -0.03
N PRO A 97 -4.19 2.60 0.79
CA PRO A 97 -2.81 3.04 0.88
C PRO A 97 -2.05 2.82 -0.44
N GLY A 98 -1.11 3.71 -0.73
CA GLY A 98 -0.15 3.53 -1.81
C GLY A 98 1.01 2.61 -1.41
N VAL A 99 2.01 2.52 -2.28
CA VAL A 99 3.27 1.84 -1.99
C VAL A 99 4.00 2.58 -0.87
N PHE A 100 4.27 1.87 0.23
CA PHE A 100 4.96 2.46 1.37
C PHE A 100 6.39 2.84 1.02
N MET A 101 6.77 4.10 1.26
CA MET A 101 8.11 4.60 1.01
C MET A 101 9.19 3.85 1.82
N THR A 102 8.84 3.32 2.99
CA THR A 102 9.73 2.48 3.81
C THR A 102 10.08 1.14 3.15
N GLY A 103 9.26 0.65 2.20
CA GLY A 103 9.56 -0.56 1.44
C GLY A 103 10.83 -0.44 0.59
N PHE A 104 11.16 0.78 0.15
CA PHE A 104 12.35 1.04 -0.67
C PHE A 104 13.66 0.75 0.07
N PHE A 105 13.68 0.77 1.40
CA PHE A 105 14.86 0.33 2.18
C PHE A 105 15.23 -1.14 1.93
N GLY A 106 14.25 -1.97 1.53
CA GLY A 106 14.48 -3.36 1.14
C GLY A 106 14.57 -3.57 -0.38
N PHE A 107 13.89 -2.73 -1.17
CA PHE A 107 13.85 -2.85 -2.63
C PHE A 107 15.13 -2.33 -3.30
N ILE A 108 15.69 -1.24 -2.78
CA ILE A 108 16.92 -0.64 -3.28
C ILE A 108 18.08 -1.12 -2.41
N ARG A 109 19.03 -1.83 -3.02
CA ARG A 109 20.13 -2.50 -2.32
C ARG A 109 21.47 -1.94 -2.78
N LYS A 110 22.53 -2.18 -2.01
CA LYS A 110 23.90 -1.91 -2.47
C LYS A 110 24.19 -2.77 -3.69
N ALA A 111 24.74 -2.18 -4.74
CA ALA A 111 25.15 -2.90 -5.93
C ALA A 111 26.27 -3.89 -5.56
N GLU A 112 26.23 -5.07 -6.17
CA GLU A 112 27.30 -6.06 -5.99
C GLU A 112 28.64 -5.51 -6.48
N ASN A 113 29.71 -5.84 -5.76
CA ASN A 113 31.08 -5.52 -6.15
C ASN A 113 31.85 -6.82 -6.43
N PRO A 114 31.65 -7.45 -7.60
CA PRO A 114 32.26 -8.74 -7.93
C PRO A 114 33.79 -8.67 -8.01
N ASP A 115 34.36 -7.48 -8.26
CA ASP A 115 35.81 -7.27 -8.35
C ASP A 115 36.50 -7.22 -6.97
N GLY A 116 35.73 -7.04 -5.89
CA GLY A 116 36.25 -6.97 -4.52
C GLY A 116 37.18 -5.78 -4.25
N ASP A 117 37.18 -4.77 -5.13
CA ASP A 117 38.10 -3.62 -5.10
C ASP A 117 37.80 -2.60 -3.98
N GLY A 118 36.78 -2.86 -3.14
CA GLY A 118 36.34 -1.98 -2.06
C GLY A 118 35.65 -0.70 -2.51
N GLN A 119 35.44 -0.49 -3.82
CA GLN A 119 34.71 0.67 -4.32
C GLN A 119 33.20 0.52 -4.11
N ASP A 120 32.56 1.62 -3.72
CA ASP A 120 31.10 1.72 -3.69
C ASP A 120 30.57 1.75 -5.13
N LYS A 121 29.93 0.65 -5.56
CA LYS A 121 29.31 0.55 -6.90
C LYS A 121 27.93 1.22 -6.95
N GLY A 122 27.50 1.85 -5.85
CA GLY A 122 26.24 2.58 -5.72
C GLY A 122 25.10 1.68 -5.27
N LEU A 123 23.88 2.10 -5.62
CA LEU A 123 22.64 1.42 -5.31
C LEU A 123 22.01 0.85 -6.57
N VAL A 124 21.32 -0.28 -6.43
CA VAL A 124 20.57 -0.94 -7.50
C VAL A 124 19.15 -1.24 -7.03
N TRP A 125 18.18 -0.91 -7.88
CA TRP A 125 16.80 -1.31 -7.72
C TRP A 125 16.44 -2.28 -8.84
N ALA A 126 16.30 -3.56 -8.49
CA ALA A 126 15.91 -4.60 -9.42
C ALA A 126 14.39 -4.79 -9.40
N MET A 127 13.78 -4.74 -10.58
CA MET A 127 12.35 -4.98 -10.79
C MET A 127 12.14 -6.07 -11.84
N PRO A 128 10.99 -6.77 -11.84
CA PRO A 128 10.74 -7.79 -12.84
C PRO A 128 10.58 -7.18 -14.23
N GLU A 129 11.03 -7.92 -15.25
CA GLU A 129 10.80 -7.57 -16.66
C GLU A 129 9.33 -7.24 -16.93
N GLY A 130 9.09 -6.13 -17.64
CA GLY A 130 7.75 -5.62 -17.93
C GLY A 130 7.33 -4.45 -17.04
N VAL A 131 8.04 -4.18 -15.94
CA VAL A 131 7.88 -2.93 -15.17
C VAL A 131 8.81 -1.88 -15.77
N LYS A 132 8.29 -1.06 -16.68
CA LYS A 132 9.09 -0.12 -17.46
C LYS A 132 9.43 1.12 -16.67
N GLU A 133 10.72 1.45 -16.63
CA GLU A 133 11.30 2.51 -15.79
C GLU A 133 10.64 3.88 -15.99
N GLN A 134 10.21 4.18 -17.22
CA GLN A 134 9.61 5.46 -17.60
C GLN A 134 8.07 5.46 -17.58
N GLU A 135 7.43 4.29 -17.46
CA GLU A 135 5.99 4.14 -17.65
C GLU A 135 5.27 3.70 -16.38
N ALA A 136 5.85 2.77 -15.62
CA ALA A 136 5.25 2.24 -14.40
C ALA A 136 4.92 3.38 -13.43
N GLN A 137 3.77 3.30 -12.77
CA GLN A 137 3.26 4.34 -11.89
C GLN A 137 3.14 3.81 -10.46
N LEU A 138 3.94 4.38 -9.55
CA LEU A 138 3.94 4.05 -8.13
C LEU A 138 3.29 5.18 -7.33
N PRO A 139 2.08 4.99 -6.77
CA PRO A 139 1.52 5.96 -5.83
C PRO A 139 2.23 5.79 -4.48
N LEU A 140 3.09 6.74 -4.11
CA LEU A 140 3.91 6.60 -2.90
C LEU A 140 3.26 7.21 -1.66
N LEU A 141 3.41 6.54 -0.52
CA LEU A 141 2.90 6.98 0.79
C LEU A 141 3.95 6.77 1.89
N ASP A 142 4.24 7.79 2.70
CA ASP A 142 4.88 7.58 3.99
C ASP A 142 3.81 7.19 5.01
N ALA A 143 3.59 5.88 5.18
CA ALA A 143 2.50 5.37 5.98
C ALA A 143 2.53 5.84 7.44
N ALA A 144 3.72 5.98 8.03
CA ALA A 144 3.88 6.37 9.43
C ALA A 144 3.49 7.84 9.67
N ARG A 145 3.77 8.70 8.69
CA ARG A 145 3.45 10.13 8.76
C ARG A 145 2.05 10.44 8.25
N ASP A 146 1.67 9.88 7.10
CA ASP A 146 0.61 10.43 6.26
C ASP A 146 -0.69 9.65 6.29
N THR A 147 -0.71 8.40 6.75
CA THR A 147 -1.98 7.62 6.89
C THR A 147 -3.00 8.41 7.71
N GLY A 148 -2.55 9.06 8.78
CA GLY A 148 -3.40 9.89 9.63
C GLY A 148 -4.04 11.08 8.90
N LEU A 149 -3.41 11.62 7.84
CA LEU A 149 -3.98 12.70 7.04
C LEU A 149 -5.21 12.23 6.26
N PHE A 150 -5.12 11.08 5.60
CA PHE A 150 -6.21 10.51 4.81
C PHE A 150 -7.34 9.97 5.69
N VAL A 151 -7.01 9.36 6.84
CA VAL A 151 -8.02 8.95 7.83
C VAL A 151 -8.74 10.17 8.42
N LYS A 152 -8.00 11.24 8.77
CA LYS A 152 -8.60 12.50 9.21
C LYS A 152 -9.52 13.11 8.15
N ALA A 153 -9.13 13.04 6.87
CA ALA A 153 -9.97 13.51 5.77
C ALA A 153 -11.27 12.71 5.67
N ALA A 154 -11.21 11.38 5.75
CA ALA A 154 -12.41 10.54 5.81
C ALA A 154 -13.32 10.94 6.99
N MET A 155 -12.76 11.21 8.17
CA MET A 155 -13.55 11.62 9.35
C MET A 155 -14.20 13.00 9.19
N LYS A 156 -13.44 13.98 8.67
CA LYS A 156 -13.91 15.37 8.55
C LYS A 156 -15.01 15.55 7.50
N HIS A 157 -14.95 14.78 6.43
CA HIS A 157 -15.87 14.87 5.29
C HIS A 157 -16.97 13.79 5.34
N PHE A 158 -17.10 13.05 6.44
CA PHE A 158 -18.25 12.18 6.67
C PHE A 158 -19.49 13.03 7.01
N PRO A 159 -20.68 12.76 6.43
CA PRO A 159 -21.07 11.59 5.64
C PRO A 159 -20.85 11.69 4.12
N ASP A 160 -20.32 12.80 3.59
CA ASP A 160 -20.14 12.98 2.14
C ASP A 160 -19.17 11.96 1.52
N THR A 161 -18.25 11.39 2.32
CA THR A 161 -17.35 10.31 1.91
C THR A 161 -17.90 8.90 2.19
N GLU A 162 -19.17 8.74 2.55
CA GLU A 162 -19.77 7.42 2.73
C GLU A 162 -19.75 6.64 1.40
N GLY A 163 -19.28 5.41 1.46
CA GLY A 163 -19.15 4.52 0.31
C GLY A 163 -18.02 4.86 -0.66
N THR A 164 -17.28 5.96 -0.46
CA THR A 164 -16.19 6.35 -1.37
C THR A 164 -14.86 5.69 -1.01
N ARG A 165 -13.93 5.70 -1.97
CA ARG A 165 -12.53 5.30 -1.79
C ARG A 165 -11.65 6.55 -1.80
N ILE A 166 -10.84 6.73 -0.77
CA ILE A 166 -9.80 7.75 -0.66
C ILE A 166 -8.46 7.08 -0.96
N LEU A 167 -7.80 7.49 -2.04
CA LEU A 167 -6.51 6.98 -2.47
C LEU A 167 -5.41 7.71 -1.70
N ALA A 168 -4.76 6.99 -0.79
CA ALA A 168 -3.75 7.55 0.10
C ALA A 168 -2.36 7.47 -0.51
N ALA A 169 -2.00 8.51 -1.27
CA ALA A 169 -0.66 8.68 -1.83
C ALA A 169 -0.33 10.14 -2.09
N THR A 170 0.95 10.49 -2.11
CA THR A 170 1.42 11.85 -2.40
C THR A 170 1.30 12.21 -3.88
N ALA A 171 1.74 11.30 -4.74
CA ALA A 171 1.70 11.42 -6.19
C ALA A 171 1.99 10.05 -6.82
N TYR A 172 1.76 9.91 -8.12
CA TYR A 172 2.36 8.83 -8.90
C TYR A 172 3.81 9.17 -9.28
N TYR A 173 4.70 8.19 -9.11
CA TYR A 173 6.12 8.29 -9.42
C TYR A 173 6.50 7.21 -10.43
N THR A 174 7.30 7.58 -11.43
CA THR A 174 8.00 6.60 -12.25
C THR A 174 9.23 6.07 -11.51
N PRO A 175 9.67 4.83 -11.77
CA PRO A 175 10.96 4.37 -11.27
C PRO A 175 12.12 5.30 -11.62
N ALA A 176 12.13 5.87 -12.82
CA ALA A 176 13.13 6.85 -13.25
C ALA A 176 13.19 8.06 -12.31
N ARG A 177 12.03 8.61 -11.92
CA ARG A 177 11.95 9.74 -10.99
C ARG A 177 12.47 9.36 -9.60
N ILE A 178 12.07 8.20 -9.10
CA ILE A 178 12.47 7.69 -7.77
C ILE A 178 13.99 7.56 -7.69
N VAL A 179 14.60 6.93 -8.71
CA VAL A 179 16.03 6.70 -8.81
C VAL A 179 16.80 8.03 -8.95
N ALA A 180 16.31 8.95 -9.78
CA ALA A 180 16.94 10.26 -9.95
C ALA A 180 16.91 11.10 -8.66
N GLU A 181 15.76 11.19 -7.98
CA GLU A 181 15.63 11.91 -6.71
C GLU A 181 16.51 11.27 -5.63
N LEU A 182 16.58 9.93 -5.54
CA LEU A 182 17.45 9.26 -4.58
C LEU A 182 18.95 9.48 -4.87
N ALA A 183 19.34 9.48 -6.14
CA ALA A 183 20.72 9.77 -6.55
C ALA A 183 21.12 11.19 -6.15
N GLU A 184 20.24 12.17 -6.33
CA GLU A 184 20.47 13.55 -5.88
C GLU A 184 20.66 13.64 -4.36
N VAL A 185 19.77 12.98 -3.58
CA VAL A 185 19.82 13.01 -2.12
C VAL A 185 21.08 12.33 -1.57
N THR A 186 21.43 11.17 -2.12
CA THR A 186 22.53 10.34 -1.61
C THR A 186 23.89 10.75 -2.16
N GLY A 187 23.94 11.40 -3.34
CA GLY A 187 25.17 11.61 -4.10
C GLY A 187 25.76 10.32 -4.68
N LYS A 188 25.05 9.19 -4.59
CA LYS A 188 25.48 7.89 -5.11
C LYS A 188 24.86 7.64 -6.47
N LYS A 189 25.53 6.81 -7.28
CA LYS A 189 24.90 6.22 -8.47
C LYS A 189 23.75 5.32 -8.00
N VAL A 190 22.55 5.53 -8.52
CA VAL A 190 21.39 4.64 -8.31
C VAL A 190 20.98 4.12 -9.68
N SER A 191 20.90 2.80 -9.84
CA SER A 191 20.59 2.16 -11.11
C SER A 191 19.28 1.40 -11.02
N TYR A 192 18.40 1.55 -12.01
CA TYR A 192 17.24 0.68 -12.21
C TYR A 192 17.61 -0.46 -13.16
N VAL A 193 17.22 -1.69 -12.82
CA VAL A 193 17.45 -2.85 -13.70
C VAL A 193 16.20 -3.72 -13.78
N GLU A 194 15.82 -4.08 -15.01
CA GLU A 194 14.85 -5.15 -15.25
C GLU A 194 15.54 -6.51 -15.08
N THR A 195 14.84 -7.46 -14.46
CA THR A 195 15.35 -8.78 -14.13
C THR A 195 14.35 -9.86 -14.58
N PRO A 196 14.81 -10.97 -15.17
CA PRO A 196 13.93 -12.10 -15.52
C PRO A 196 13.09 -12.54 -14.33
N HIS A 197 11.82 -12.89 -14.56
CA HIS A 197 10.84 -13.16 -13.48
C HIS A 197 11.32 -14.21 -12.49
N ASP A 198 11.97 -15.27 -12.96
CA ASP A 198 12.50 -16.32 -12.07
C ASP A 198 13.66 -15.85 -11.21
N ARG A 199 14.51 -14.94 -11.72
CA ARG A 199 15.57 -14.30 -10.94
C ARG A 199 15.01 -13.27 -9.96
N PHE A 200 13.95 -12.54 -10.32
CA PHE A 200 13.27 -11.65 -9.38
C PHE A 200 12.66 -12.45 -8.21
N LYS A 201 11.96 -13.54 -8.51
CA LYS A 201 11.36 -14.43 -7.51
C LYS A 201 12.41 -15.08 -6.60
N SER A 202 13.62 -15.35 -7.07
CA SER A 202 14.67 -15.97 -6.24
C SER A 202 15.19 -15.06 -5.12
N PHE A 203 14.91 -13.75 -5.18
CA PHE A 203 15.23 -12.80 -4.12
C PHE A 203 14.18 -12.74 -3.01
N LEU A 204 13.07 -13.49 -3.15
CA LEU A 204 11.89 -13.41 -2.30
C LEU A 204 11.64 -14.75 -1.58
N PRO A 205 10.97 -14.74 -0.42
CA PRO A 205 10.50 -15.97 0.22
C PRO A 205 9.59 -16.76 -0.73
N ALA A 206 9.85 -18.06 -0.90
CA ALA A 206 9.13 -18.90 -1.85
C ALA A 206 7.59 -18.83 -1.74
N PRO A 207 6.98 -18.79 -0.52
CA PRO A 207 5.52 -18.68 -0.38
C PRO A 207 4.92 -17.36 -0.90
N ALA A 208 5.70 -16.28 -0.95
CA ALA A 208 5.25 -14.95 -1.35
C ALA A 208 5.73 -14.55 -2.76
N ALA A 209 6.62 -15.33 -3.38
CA ALA A 209 7.35 -14.93 -4.57
C ALA A 209 6.44 -14.64 -5.77
N GLN A 210 5.45 -15.49 -6.05
CA GLN A 210 4.52 -15.30 -7.16
C GLN A 210 3.62 -14.07 -6.95
N GLU A 211 3.06 -13.93 -5.75
CA GLU A 211 2.21 -12.80 -5.37
C GLU A 211 2.97 -11.46 -5.45
N MET A 212 4.21 -11.43 -5.00
CA MET A 212 5.06 -10.24 -5.08
C MET A 212 5.50 -9.90 -6.51
N LEU A 213 5.78 -10.91 -7.35
CA LEU A 213 6.02 -10.68 -8.77
C LEU A 213 4.82 -9.97 -9.41
N GLU A 214 3.61 -10.50 -9.21
CA GLU A 214 2.40 -9.92 -9.79
C GLU A 214 2.05 -8.55 -9.21
N ASN A 215 2.31 -8.33 -7.91
CA ASN A 215 2.17 -7.01 -7.28
C ASN A 215 3.10 -5.98 -7.91
N MET A 216 4.35 -6.35 -8.27
CA MET A 216 5.23 -5.44 -9.01
C MET A 216 4.74 -5.21 -10.44
N LEU A 217 4.23 -6.25 -11.12
CA LEU A 217 3.69 -6.13 -12.48
C LEU A 217 2.40 -5.30 -12.55
N LEU A 218 1.67 -5.15 -11.43
CA LEU A 218 0.52 -4.26 -11.29
C LEU A 218 0.90 -2.77 -11.43
N LEU A 219 2.15 -2.41 -11.13
CA LEU A 219 2.64 -1.04 -11.30
C LEU A 219 2.66 -0.61 -12.77
N GLN A 220 2.71 -1.59 -13.69
CA GLN A 220 2.47 -1.40 -15.11
C GLN A 220 0.96 -1.45 -15.41
N GLY A 221 0.52 -0.87 -16.54
CA GLY A 221 -0.90 -0.75 -16.92
C GLY A 221 -1.79 -1.97 -16.57
N PRO A 222 -2.93 -1.78 -15.87
CA PRO A 222 -3.63 -0.51 -15.63
C PRO A 222 -3.08 0.36 -14.48
N GLY A 223 -2.08 -0.11 -13.72
CA GLY A 223 -1.48 0.63 -12.60
C GLY A 223 -2.06 0.26 -11.22
N TYR A 224 -1.37 0.69 -10.16
CA TYR A 224 -1.64 0.29 -8.76
C TYR A 224 -3.07 0.57 -8.27
N TYR A 225 -3.67 1.69 -8.69
CA TYR A 225 -5.09 2.01 -8.45
C TYR A 225 -5.95 1.88 -9.71
N ALA A 226 -5.57 1.00 -10.64
CA ALA A 226 -6.23 0.80 -11.92
C ALA A 226 -6.41 2.09 -12.76
N GLY A 227 -5.45 3.01 -12.66
CA GLY A 227 -5.44 4.27 -13.42
C GLY A 227 -6.29 5.39 -12.80
N ALA A 228 -6.81 5.21 -11.59
CA ALA A 228 -7.59 6.23 -10.91
C ALA A 228 -6.78 7.51 -10.62
N ASP A 229 -7.42 8.67 -10.74
CA ASP A 229 -6.84 9.96 -10.42
C ASP A 229 -6.74 10.15 -8.89
N LEU A 230 -5.59 10.69 -8.43
CA LEU A 230 -5.36 11.00 -7.03
C LEU A 230 -5.99 12.34 -6.63
N GLN A 231 -6.22 13.25 -7.58
CA GLN A 231 -6.65 14.62 -7.28
C GLN A 231 -7.88 14.69 -6.37
N PRO A 232 -8.96 13.90 -6.58
CA PRO A 232 -10.12 13.93 -5.69
C PRO A 232 -9.78 13.57 -4.23
N SER A 233 -8.81 12.69 -4.01
CA SER A 233 -8.38 12.30 -2.66
C SER A 233 -7.46 13.34 -2.03
N LEU A 234 -6.62 13.98 -2.84
CA LEU A 234 -5.72 15.06 -2.41
C LEU A 234 -6.51 16.33 -2.05
N ASP A 235 -7.58 16.65 -2.79
CA ASP A 235 -8.42 17.81 -2.51
C ASP A 235 -9.08 17.73 -1.11
N LEU A 236 -9.41 16.51 -0.65
CA LEU A 236 -9.98 16.29 0.69
C LEU A 236 -9.00 16.66 1.83
N LEU A 237 -7.70 16.73 1.56
CA LEU A 237 -6.68 17.06 2.56
C LEU A 237 -6.62 18.57 2.88
N GLY A 238 -7.15 19.42 2.00
CA GLY A 238 -7.08 20.88 2.17
C GLY A 238 -5.63 21.38 2.24
N ASP A 239 -5.27 22.01 3.36
CA ASP A 239 -3.91 22.54 3.58
C ASP A 239 -2.88 21.46 3.96
N ASP A 240 -3.33 20.27 4.37
CA ASP A 240 -2.45 19.17 4.71
C ASP A 240 -1.77 18.60 3.45
N LYS A 241 -0.45 18.38 3.50
CA LYS A 241 0.32 17.83 2.39
C LYS A 241 1.08 16.56 2.81
N PRO A 242 0.85 15.42 2.13
CA PRO A 242 1.70 14.24 2.25
C PRO A 242 3.14 14.55 1.86
N ILE A 243 4.09 13.84 2.44
CA ILE A 243 5.52 14.06 2.19
C ILE A 243 5.87 13.59 0.79
N THR A 244 6.74 14.32 0.10
CA THR A 244 7.28 13.87 -1.20
C THR A 244 8.32 12.77 -1.03
N TRP A 245 8.57 11.98 -2.08
CA TRP A 245 9.61 10.96 -2.06
C TRP A 245 11.00 11.55 -1.76
N LYS A 246 11.37 12.65 -2.40
CA LYS A 246 12.64 13.35 -2.13
C LYS A 246 12.78 13.77 -0.67
N GLU A 247 11.78 14.43 -0.10
CA GLU A 247 11.81 14.84 1.33
C GLU A 247 11.88 13.62 2.26
N PHE A 248 11.18 12.52 1.94
CA PHE A 248 11.28 11.26 2.69
C PHE A 248 12.70 10.68 2.61
N ALA A 249 13.29 10.63 1.42
CA ALA A 249 14.64 10.13 1.21
C ALA A 249 15.69 10.98 1.95
N GLU A 250 15.53 12.31 1.97
CA GLU A 250 16.40 13.24 2.72
C GLU A 250 16.33 13.00 4.23
N LYS A 251 15.13 12.86 4.78
CA LYS A 251 14.93 12.57 6.21
C LYS A 251 15.50 11.22 6.64
N ASN A 252 15.56 10.26 5.72
CA ASN A 252 16.04 8.90 5.97
C ASN A 252 17.39 8.65 5.29
N LYS A 253 18.22 9.69 5.14
CA LYS A 253 19.49 9.60 4.41
C LYS A 253 20.41 8.49 4.93
N ASP A 254 20.40 8.27 6.25
CA ASP A 254 21.17 7.23 6.96
C ASP A 254 20.86 5.80 6.49
N LYS A 255 19.66 5.56 5.95
CA LYS A 255 19.25 4.23 5.46
C LYS A 255 19.90 3.83 4.14
N TRP A 256 20.50 4.79 3.41
CA TRP A 256 21.02 4.58 2.07
C TRP A 256 22.55 4.57 1.98
N VAL A 257 23.25 4.80 3.10
CA VAL A 257 24.72 4.97 3.15
C VAL A 257 25.45 3.63 3.32
#